data_AF-A0A521X7P3-F1
#
_entry.id   AF-A0A521X7P3-F1
#
_cell.length_a   1.000
_cell.length_b   1.000
_cell.length_c   1.000
_cell.angle_alpha   90.00
_cell.angle_beta   90.00
_cell.angle_gamma   90.00
#
_symmetry.space_group_name_H-M   'P 1'
#
loop_
_entity.id
_entity.type
_entity.pdbx_description
1 polymer ?
#
loop_
_entity_poly.entity_id
_entity_poly.type
_entity_poly.pdbx_seq_one_letter_code
_entity_poly.pdbx_strand_id
1 'polypeptide(L)'
;MRKQVRDLLNHCNLGEKYKEGAIGEADKYEVKFPFVCKNTKQSVIKPIHFKQDKPSQLIDHGLSWLAKVQQLEKYRFIRPDEILFAYDAPDDSQSNLFDAFNDIKEQIEKEGIVMADINCNEDIVKFATSPQN
;
A
#
# COMPACT_ATOMS: atom_id res chain seq x y z
N MET A 1 -1.85 12.36 -3.43
CA MET A 1 -1.68 10.89 -3.43
C MET A 1 -2.88 10.08 -3.94
N ARG A 2 -4.04 10.00 -3.26
CA ARG A 2 -5.18 9.18 -3.75
C ARG A 2 -5.60 9.53 -5.18
N LYS A 3 -5.77 10.83 -5.47
CA LYS A 3 -6.11 11.32 -6.82
C LYS A 3 -5.07 10.86 -7.86
N GLN A 4 -3.78 11.00 -7.56
CA GLN A 4 -2.69 10.58 -8.45
C GLN A 4 -2.75 9.08 -8.80
N VAL A 5 -2.94 8.20 -7.82
CA VAL A 5 -3.14 6.76 -8.10
C VAL A 5 -4.41 6.52 -8.92
N ARG A 6 -5.52 7.21 -8.62
CA ARG A 6 -6.76 7.10 -9.40
C ARG A 6 -6.54 7.52 -10.86
N ASP A 7 -5.87 8.64 -11.09
CA ASP A 7 -5.59 9.17 -12.42
C ASP A 7 -4.68 8.22 -13.21
N LEU A 8 -3.64 7.66 -12.57
CA LEU A 8 -2.79 6.63 -13.15
C LEU A 8 -3.59 5.38 -13.54
N LEU A 9 -4.41 4.84 -12.63
CA LEU A 9 -5.23 3.66 -12.92
C LEU A 9 -6.22 3.93 -14.05
N ASN A 10 -6.82 5.11 -14.12
CA ASN A 10 -7.71 5.50 -15.20
C ASN A 10 -6.97 5.59 -16.54
N HIS A 11 -5.78 6.21 -16.56
CA HIS A 11 -4.94 6.34 -17.74
C HIS A 11 -4.55 4.97 -18.33
N CYS A 12 -4.35 3.96 -17.47
CA CYS A 12 -4.05 2.59 -17.87
C CYS A 12 -5.29 1.70 -18.08
N ASN A 13 -6.52 2.26 -18.12
CA ASN A 13 -7.78 1.50 -18.24
C ASN A 13 -8.03 0.47 -17.11
N LEU A 14 -7.47 0.71 -15.92
CA LEU A 14 -7.62 -0.10 -14.71
C LEU A 14 -8.63 0.50 -13.71
N GLY A 15 -9.11 1.72 -13.96
CA GLY A 15 -10.01 2.46 -13.08
C GLY A 15 -11.27 1.70 -12.67
N GLU A 16 -11.90 0.98 -13.61
CA GLU A 16 -13.08 0.16 -13.35
C GLU A 16 -12.76 -1.12 -12.57
N LYS A 17 -11.52 -1.62 -12.62
CA LYS A 17 -11.08 -2.81 -11.87
C LYS A 17 -10.78 -2.47 -10.41
N TYR A 18 -10.22 -1.29 -10.16
CA TYR A 18 -9.81 -0.85 -8.83
C TYR A 18 -10.79 0.17 -8.24
N LYS A 19 -11.69 -0.30 -7.40
CA LYS A 19 -12.72 0.52 -6.74
C LYS A 19 -12.44 0.63 -5.25
N GLU A 20 -13.06 1.61 -4.60
CA GLU A 20 -13.06 1.64 -3.14
C GLU A 20 -13.77 0.38 -2.63
N GLY A 21 -13.22 -0.24 -1.59
CA GLY A 21 -13.75 -1.49 -1.07
C GLY A 21 -13.09 -1.87 0.23
N ALA A 22 -13.52 -3.01 0.77
CA ALA A 22 -12.98 -3.55 2.00
C ALA A 22 -12.46 -4.98 1.83
N ILE A 23 -11.52 -5.34 2.68
CA ILE A 23 -10.91 -6.67 2.82
C ILE A 23 -11.27 -7.17 4.21
N GLY A 24 -11.72 -8.43 4.27
CA GLY A 24 -12.16 -9.08 5.50
C GLY A 24 -13.67 -9.17 5.65
N GLU A 25 -14.10 -9.48 6.86
CA GLU A 25 -15.50 -9.69 7.23
C GLU A 25 -15.88 -8.71 8.34
N ALA A 26 -17.03 -8.04 8.19
CA ALA A 26 -17.46 -6.94 9.05
C ALA A 26 -17.68 -7.34 10.53
N ASP A 27 -18.00 -8.60 10.79
CA ASP A 27 -18.21 -9.19 12.11
C ASP A 27 -16.91 -9.75 12.75
N LYS A 28 -15.79 -9.75 12.02
CA LYS A 28 -14.48 -10.21 12.51
C LYS A 28 -13.44 -9.10 12.49
N TYR A 29 -12.98 -8.75 11.30
CA TYR A 29 -11.95 -7.75 11.08
C TYR A 29 -12.01 -7.31 9.63
N GLU A 30 -12.36 -6.06 9.40
CA GLU A 30 -12.50 -5.47 8.08
C GLU A 30 -11.66 -4.19 7.99
N VAL A 31 -10.97 -4.02 6.87
CA VAL A 31 -10.19 -2.81 6.59
C VAL A 31 -10.60 -2.24 5.24
N LYS A 32 -10.89 -0.94 5.21
CA LYS A 32 -11.23 -0.20 3.99
C LYS A 32 -9.97 0.25 3.25
N PHE A 33 -9.98 0.04 1.95
CA PHE A 33 -8.92 0.44 1.04
C PHE A 33 -9.47 1.27 -0.12
N PRO A 34 -8.72 2.27 -0.60
CA PRO A 34 -9.18 3.17 -1.66
C PRO A 34 -9.22 2.49 -3.05
N PHE A 35 -8.45 1.42 -3.24
CA PHE A 35 -8.33 0.70 -4.50
C PHE A 35 -8.22 -0.80 -4.24
N VAL A 36 -9.30 -1.52 -4.52
CA VAL A 36 -9.41 -2.97 -4.41
C VAL A 36 -9.85 -3.53 -5.76
N CYS A 37 -9.16 -4.55 -6.23
CA CYS A 37 -9.53 -5.39 -7.37
C CYS A 37 -9.89 -6.78 -6.83
N LYS A 38 -11.11 -7.25 -7.10
CA LYS A 38 -11.63 -8.55 -6.64
C LYS A 38 -11.77 -9.58 -7.78
N ASN A 39 -10.94 -9.47 -8.83
CA ASN A 39 -10.97 -10.39 -9.96
C ASN A 39 -10.29 -11.74 -9.60
N THR A 40 -9.70 -12.44 -10.57
CA THR A 40 -9.09 -13.78 -10.41
C THR A 40 -8.08 -13.88 -9.26
N LYS A 41 -7.31 -12.82 -8.98
CA LYS A 41 -6.54 -12.67 -7.74
C LYS A 41 -6.88 -11.31 -7.13
N GLN A 42 -7.18 -11.31 -5.83
CA GLN A 42 -7.46 -10.09 -5.09
C GLN A 42 -6.19 -9.24 -5.03
N SER A 43 -6.31 -7.94 -5.27
CA SER A 43 -5.18 -7.02 -5.11
C SER A 43 -5.63 -5.67 -4.60
N VAL A 44 -4.77 -5.05 -3.81
CA VAL A 44 -5.05 -3.81 -3.10
C VAL A 44 -3.92 -2.82 -3.34
N ILE A 45 -4.28 -1.57 -3.64
CA ILE A 45 -3.33 -0.46 -3.69
C ILE A 45 -3.73 0.55 -2.61
N LYS A 46 -2.79 0.85 -1.73
CA LYS A 46 -2.96 1.84 -0.66
C LYS A 46 -1.90 2.94 -0.79
N PRO A 47 -2.29 4.17 -1.15
CA PRO A 47 -1.40 5.31 -1.01
C PRO A 47 -1.11 5.58 0.46
N ILE A 48 0.16 5.81 0.80
CA ILE A 48 0.65 6.10 2.15
C ILE A 48 1.67 7.24 2.10
N HIS A 49 1.54 8.25 2.95
CA HIS A 49 2.51 9.35 2.99
C HIS A 49 3.43 9.21 4.20
N PHE A 50 4.72 9.46 3.97
CA PHE A 50 5.74 9.50 5.03
C PHE A 50 6.28 10.93 5.22
N LYS A 51 5.39 11.92 5.24
CA LYS A 51 5.70 13.36 5.39
C LYS A 51 5.39 13.90 6.80
N GLN A 52 5.53 13.05 7.83
CA GLN A 52 5.31 13.45 9.22
C GLN A 52 6.49 14.29 9.72
N ASP A 53 6.24 15.20 10.66
CA ASP A 53 7.25 16.13 11.18
C ASP A 53 8.28 15.45 12.10
N LYS A 54 7.98 14.23 12.59
CA LYS A 54 8.81 13.50 13.56
C LYS A 54 9.01 12.05 13.12
N PRO A 55 10.24 11.50 13.27
CA PRO A 55 10.53 10.08 13.00
C PRO A 55 9.57 9.11 13.69
N SER A 56 9.23 9.34 14.95
CA SER A 56 8.30 8.47 15.69
C SER A 56 6.90 8.44 15.06
N GLN A 57 6.38 9.58 14.63
CA GLN A 57 5.07 9.66 13.98
C GLN A 57 5.06 8.98 12.60
N LEU A 58 6.18 9.06 11.88
CA LEU A 58 6.38 8.37 10.61
C LEU A 58 6.35 6.85 10.82
N ILE A 59 7.15 6.35 11.76
CA ILE A 59 7.23 4.94 12.12
C ILE A 59 5.87 4.43 12.61
N ASP A 60 5.21 5.14 13.53
CA ASP A 60 3.89 4.79 14.05
C ASP A 60 2.84 4.69 12.93
N HIS A 61 2.91 5.57 11.93
CA HIS A 61 2.01 5.54 10.78
C HIS A 61 2.20 4.27 9.93
N GLY A 62 3.45 3.90 9.64
CA GLY A 62 3.78 2.67 8.92
C GLY A 62 3.40 1.42 9.72
N LEU A 63 3.76 1.36 11.00
CA LEU A 63 3.41 0.26 11.90
C LEU A 63 1.90 0.07 12.03
N SER A 64 1.12 1.15 12.08
CA SER A 64 -0.34 1.08 12.13
C SER A 64 -0.92 0.38 10.89
N TRP A 65 -0.35 0.62 9.71
CA TRP A 65 -0.77 -0.07 8.49
C TRP A 65 -0.26 -1.49 8.42
N LEU A 66 0.98 -1.74 8.83
CA LEU A 66 1.54 -3.08 8.88
C LEU A 66 0.71 -4.01 9.79
N ALA A 67 0.37 -3.55 11.00
CA ALA A 67 -0.44 -4.32 11.93
C ALA A 67 -1.82 -4.69 11.35
N LYS A 68 -2.41 -3.81 10.54
CA LYS A 68 -3.67 -4.11 9.83
C LYS A 68 -3.49 -5.23 8.81
N VAL A 69 -2.42 -5.19 8.04
CA VAL A 69 -2.12 -6.21 7.03
C VAL A 69 -1.84 -7.56 7.71
N GLN A 70 -1.00 -7.59 8.73
CA GLN A 70 -0.70 -8.79 9.52
C GLN A 70 -1.97 -9.42 10.10
N GLN A 71 -2.91 -8.60 10.58
CA GLN A 71 -4.17 -9.12 11.10
C GLN A 71 -5.09 -9.68 10.00
N LEU A 72 -5.15 -9.03 8.82
CA LEU A 72 -5.91 -9.56 7.67
C LEU A 72 -5.30 -10.88 7.17
N GLU A 73 -3.98 -10.95 7.08
CA GLU A 73 -3.25 -12.17 6.68
C GLU A 73 -3.46 -13.30 7.68
N LYS A 74 -3.38 -13.01 8.99
CA LYS A 74 -3.64 -13.98 10.06
C LYS A 74 -5.02 -14.63 9.91
N TYR A 75 -6.03 -13.87 9.47
CA TYR A 75 -7.37 -14.39 9.17
C TYR A 75 -7.54 -14.94 7.75
N ARG A 76 -6.46 -14.96 6.96
CA ARG A 76 -6.41 -15.43 5.57
C ARG A 76 -7.33 -14.66 4.64
N PHE A 77 -7.60 -13.38 4.94
CA PHE A 77 -8.44 -12.54 4.10
C PHE A 77 -7.70 -11.98 2.88
N ILE A 78 -6.37 -11.91 2.93
CA ILE A 78 -5.49 -11.45 1.85
C ILE A 78 -4.07 -11.91 2.15
N ARG A 79 -3.24 -12.10 1.13
CA ARG A 79 -1.80 -12.34 1.30
C ARG A 79 -1.02 -11.02 1.21
N PRO A 80 0.13 -10.88 1.88
CA PRO A 80 0.92 -9.65 1.81
C PRO A 80 1.34 -9.26 0.39
N ASP A 81 1.64 -10.23 -0.47
CA ASP A 81 2.01 -10.03 -1.88
C ASP A 81 0.85 -9.51 -2.75
N GLU A 82 -0.37 -9.51 -2.23
CA GLU A 82 -1.57 -8.94 -2.85
C GLU A 82 -1.78 -7.46 -2.47
N ILE A 83 -0.88 -6.87 -1.71
CA ILE A 83 -0.97 -5.48 -1.24
C ILE A 83 0.23 -4.68 -1.72
N LEU A 84 -0.06 -3.55 -2.36
CA LEU A 84 0.92 -2.52 -2.67
C LEU A 84 0.67 -1.25 -1.86
N PHE A 85 1.70 -0.77 -1.20
CA PHE A 85 1.75 0.55 -0.60
C PHE A 85 2.46 1.51 -1.56
N ALA A 86 1.69 2.45 -2.12
CA ALA A 86 2.21 3.50 -2.99
C ALA A 86 2.67 4.67 -2.11
N TYR A 87 3.97 4.72 -1.82
CA TYR A 87 4.55 5.60 -0.81
C TYR A 87 5.01 6.94 -1.38
N ASP A 88 4.97 7.97 -0.55
CA ASP A 88 5.58 9.29 -0.79
C ASP A 88 6.61 9.50 0.33
N ALA A 89 7.89 9.36 -0.01
CA ALA A 89 8.99 9.40 0.93
C ALA A 89 9.23 10.82 1.49
N PRO A 90 9.92 10.94 2.64
CA PRO A 90 10.51 12.21 3.05
C PRO A 90 11.54 12.70 2.03
N ASP A 91 11.85 13.99 2.10
CA ASP A 91 12.96 14.56 1.34
C ASP A 91 14.30 13.97 1.83
N ASP A 92 15.20 13.63 0.91
CA ASP A 92 16.48 12.99 1.22
C ASP A 92 17.41 13.89 2.06
N SER A 93 17.22 15.21 1.99
CA SER A 93 17.91 16.18 2.84
C SER A 93 17.50 16.10 4.32
N GLN A 94 16.36 15.46 4.62
CA GLN A 94 15.86 15.27 5.98
C GLN A 94 16.38 13.95 6.58
N SER A 95 17.69 13.85 6.82
CA SER A 95 18.39 12.60 7.19
C SER A 95 17.64 11.74 8.22
N ASN A 96 17.22 12.32 9.34
CA ASN A 96 16.55 11.56 10.42
C ASN A 96 15.17 11.01 10.02
N LEU A 97 14.43 11.73 9.18
CA LEU A 97 13.13 11.27 8.67
C LEU A 97 13.34 10.22 7.59
N PHE A 98 14.35 10.42 6.72
CA PHE A 98 14.70 9.49 5.66
C PHE A 98 15.20 8.15 6.22
N ASP A 99 16.04 8.16 7.26
CA ASP A 99 16.49 6.95 7.96
C ASP A 99 15.31 6.20 8.58
N ALA A 100 14.43 6.91 9.31
CA ALA A 100 13.24 6.32 9.90
C ALA A 100 12.27 5.75 8.85
N PHE A 101 12.19 6.39 7.67
CA PHE A 101 11.44 5.88 6.53
C PHE A 101 12.05 4.59 5.97
N ASN A 102 13.38 4.52 5.80
CA ASN A 102 14.04 3.32 5.33
C ASN A 102 13.84 2.15 6.29
N ASP A 103 13.94 2.39 7.60
CA ASP A 103 13.72 1.36 8.63
C ASP A 103 12.31 0.77 8.53
N ILE A 104 11.27 1.60 8.49
CA ILE A 104 9.88 1.12 8.42
C ILE A 104 9.56 0.52 7.05
N LYS A 105 10.16 1.04 5.96
CA LYS A 105 10.02 0.47 4.61
C LYS A 105 10.58 -0.95 4.57
N GLU A 106 11.81 -1.16 5.05
CA GLU A 106 12.43 -2.48 5.10
C GLU A 106 11.60 -3.45 5.95
N GLN A 107 11.07 -2.98 7.08
CA GLN A 107 10.19 -3.79 7.93
C GLN A 107 8.90 -4.21 7.21
N ILE A 108 8.27 -3.29 6.47
CA ILE A 108 7.06 -3.59 5.67
C ILE A 108 7.37 -4.58 4.54
N GLU A 109 8.50 -4.42 3.84
CA GLU A 109 8.91 -5.30 2.75
C GLU A 109 9.26 -6.71 3.23
N LYS A 110 9.85 -6.85 4.43
CA LYS A 110 10.15 -8.15 5.06
C LYS A 110 8.91 -9.01 5.28
N GLU A 111 7.74 -8.37 5.42
CA GLU A 111 6.45 -9.04 5.60
C GLU A 111 5.81 -9.41 4.25
N GLY A 112 6.47 -9.12 3.13
CA GLY A 112 6.03 -9.48 1.78
C GLY A 112 5.10 -8.45 1.12
N ILE A 113 4.87 -7.30 1.74
CA ILE A 113 4.08 -6.20 1.18
C ILE A 113 4.92 -5.48 0.11
N VAL A 114 4.30 -5.19 -1.04
CA VAL A 114 4.97 -4.48 -2.13
C VAL A 114 5.03 -2.98 -1.82
N MET A 115 6.21 -2.38 -1.86
CA MET A 115 6.41 -0.94 -1.71
C MET A 115 6.80 -0.33 -3.06
N ALA A 116 6.06 0.66 -3.54
CA ALA A 116 6.39 1.40 -4.76
C ALA A 116 6.32 2.91 -4.53
N ASP A 117 7.29 3.65 -5.04
CA ASP A 117 7.27 5.11 -5.01
C ASP A 117 6.06 5.59 -5.83
N ILE A 118 5.28 6.52 -5.28
CA ILE A 118 4.12 7.12 -5.94
C ILE A 118 4.47 7.81 -7.26
N ASN A 119 5.73 8.20 -7.44
CA ASN A 119 6.26 8.82 -8.64
C ASN A 119 6.77 7.78 -9.67
N CYS A 120 6.95 6.51 -9.25
CA CYS A 120 7.28 5.41 -10.14
C CYS A 120 5.99 4.73 -10.65
N ASN A 121 5.37 5.32 -11.66
CA ASN A 121 4.13 4.80 -12.25
C ASN A 121 4.28 3.35 -12.77
N GLU A 122 5.46 2.99 -13.28
CA GLU A 122 5.71 1.67 -13.86
C GLU A 122 5.54 0.55 -12.85
N ASP A 123 6.03 0.70 -11.62
CA ASP A 123 5.92 -0.33 -10.58
C ASP A 123 4.47 -0.53 -10.13
N ILE A 124 3.73 0.58 -9.97
CA ILE A 124 2.31 0.54 -9.59
C ILE A 124 1.49 -0.15 -10.69
N VAL A 125 1.73 0.20 -11.96
CA VAL A 125 1.04 -0.41 -13.10
C VAL A 125 1.43 -1.87 -13.24
N LYS A 126 2.71 -2.21 -13.08
CA LYS A 126 3.19 -3.60 -13.12
C LYS A 126 2.47 -4.44 -12.07
N PHE A 127 2.39 -3.97 -10.84
CA PHE A 127 1.63 -4.65 -9.79
C PHE A 127 0.15 -4.80 -10.17
N ALA A 128 -0.47 -3.74 -10.69
CA ALA A 128 -1.89 -3.73 -11.00
C ALA A 128 -2.29 -4.56 -12.24
N THR A 129 -1.32 -4.86 -13.11
CA THR A 129 -1.53 -5.56 -14.39
C THR A 129 -0.96 -6.96 -14.43
N SER A 130 0.00 -7.30 -13.56
CA SER A 130 0.70 -8.57 -13.62
C SER A 130 -0.31 -9.73 -13.60
N PRO A 131 -0.38 -10.56 -14.66
CA PRO A 131 -1.14 -11.80 -14.64
C PRO A 131 -0.44 -12.70 -13.64
N GLN A 132 -1.15 -13.06 -12.59
CA GLN A 132 -0.57 -13.81 -11.49
C GLN A 132 -0.73 -15.29 -11.80
N ASN A 133 0.40 -15.96 -12.04
CA ASN A 133 0.51 -17.41 -12.18
C ASN A 133 0.05 -18.13 -10.90
#